data_AF-A0A9X7BTM5-F1
#
_entry.id   AF-A0A9X7BTM5-F1
#
_cell.length_a   1.000
_cell.length_b   1.000
_cell.length_c   1.000
_cell.angle_alpha   90.00
_cell.angle_beta   90.00
_cell.angle_gamma   90.00
#
_symmetry.space_group_name_H-M   'P 1'
#
loop_
_entity.id
_entity.type
_entity.pdbx_description
1 polymer ?
#
loop_
_entity_poly.entity_id
_entity_poly.type
_entity_poly.pdbx_seq_one_letter_code
_entity_poly.pdbx_strand_id
1 'polypeptide(L)'
;MSETGPKTEVGLQTVSEHAANLDHSSWTSNPAAVQAIEIAKRLRQTKHGMYAAIPIICKAEHCPYAESCELQQLGMAPYKEKCPMEIAAIEDLFNRYCTDMNINPQDPKQQVDALMVKELVDLDVSMLRCDKKMAITADFIIENVVGMNADNEAITRQELHPVTEYKDKLRAQKYKTLNLLNSTRKDKEGSKVHVVHDPSERAAQMLKIQKDMKILDQNEEDAEQAYYDKMKRLGNDAPVIEVEPILPNE
;
A
#
# COMPACT_ATOMS: atom_id res chain seq x y z
N MET A 1 30.27 -9.88 -6.24
CA MET A 1 30.31 -9.07 -5.00
C MET A 1 30.08 -10.01 -3.84
N SER A 2 31.03 -10.16 -2.93
CA SER A 2 30.94 -11.09 -1.80
C SER A 2 29.86 -10.61 -0.83
N GLU A 3 28.86 -11.46 -0.57
CA GLU A 3 27.84 -11.22 0.45
C GLU A 3 28.48 -11.30 1.84
N THR A 4 28.86 -10.14 2.37
CA THR A 4 29.40 -9.99 3.72
C THR A 4 28.23 -9.85 4.70
N GLY A 5 27.57 -10.97 5.00
CA GLY A 5 26.47 -11.04 5.96
C GLY A 5 26.48 -12.35 6.75
N PRO A 6 25.88 -12.39 7.96
CA PRO A 6 25.84 -13.60 8.78
C PRO A 6 25.04 -14.71 8.08
N LYS A 7 25.68 -15.88 7.91
CA LYS A 7 25.17 -17.00 7.09
C LYS A 7 24.40 -18.07 7.89
N THR A 8 24.34 -17.94 9.21
CA THR A 8 23.68 -18.91 10.10
C THR A 8 22.27 -18.43 10.44
N GLU A 9 21.32 -19.35 10.50
CA GLU A 9 19.90 -19.08 10.81
C GLU A 9 19.75 -18.39 12.18
N VAL A 10 20.57 -18.78 13.16
CA VAL A 10 20.70 -18.16 14.47
C VAL A 10 21.33 -16.75 14.40
N GLY A 11 22.27 -16.53 13.47
CA GLY A 11 22.87 -15.21 13.24
C GLY A 11 21.89 -14.23 12.59
N LEU A 12 21.02 -14.72 11.71
CA LEU A 12 19.93 -13.96 11.12
C LEU A 12 18.85 -13.64 12.17
N GLN A 13 18.51 -14.60 13.04
CA GLN A 13 17.56 -14.38 14.14
C GLN A 13 18.08 -13.36 15.15
N THR A 14 19.34 -13.49 15.62
CA THR A 14 19.92 -12.53 16.58
C THR A 14 20.06 -11.12 16.00
N VAL A 15 20.45 -10.98 14.71
CA VAL A 15 20.44 -9.69 14.03
C VAL A 15 19.01 -9.16 13.87
N SER A 16 18.03 -10.02 13.58
CA SER A 16 16.62 -9.60 13.48
C SER A 16 16.02 -9.19 14.82
N GLU A 17 16.40 -9.84 15.92
CA GLU A 17 15.96 -9.52 17.28
C GLU A 17 16.61 -8.22 17.79
N HIS A 18 17.91 -8.03 17.52
CA HIS A 18 18.59 -6.76 17.79
C HIS A 18 18.11 -5.62 16.88
N ALA A 19 17.72 -5.90 15.64
CA ALA A 19 17.09 -4.92 14.76
C ALA A 19 15.66 -4.58 15.18
N ALA A 20 14.90 -5.57 15.70
CA ALA A 20 13.55 -5.39 16.20
C ALA A 20 13.51 -4.53 17.48
N ASN A 21 14.55 -4.61 18.31
CA ASN A 21 14.74 -3.78 19.48
C ASN A 21 15.94 -2.87 19.31
N LEU A 22 15.78 -1.82 18.49
CA LEU A 22 16.68 -0.67 18.51
C LEU A 22 16.82 -0.17 19.96
N ASP A 23 17.98 -0.46 20.55
CA ASP A 23 18.31 -0.02 21.90
C ASP A 23 18.53 1.49 21.89
N HIS A 24 17.63 2.20 22.56
CA HIS A 24 17.67 3.65 22.75
C HIS A 24 18.96 4.15 23.44
N SER A 25 19.68 3.26 24.13
CA SER A 25 20.98 3.56 24.74
C SER A 25 22.04 3.96 23.70
N SER A 26 21.85 3.52 22.44
CA SER A 26 22.73 3.87 21.32
C SER A 26 22.57 5.32 20.84
N TRP A 27 21.47 5.99 21.20
CA TRP A 27 21.16 7.36 20.79
C TRP A 27 21.28 8.36 21.93
N THR A 28 20.99 7.94 23.17
CA THR A 28 21.09 8.81 24.34
C THR A 28 21.33 8.00 25.60
N SER A 29 22.28 8.47 26.43
CA SER A 29 22.55 7.91 27.75
C SER A 29 21.82 8.66 28.88
N ASN A 30 21.01 9.68 28.56
CA ASN A 30 20.25 10.43 29.56
C ASN A 30 19.01 9.63 29.99
N PRO A 31 18.84 9.27 31.29
CA PRO A 31 17.73 8.45 31.76
C PRO A 31 16.36 9.09 31.53
N ALA A 32 16.24 10.43 31.59
CA ALA A 32 14.99 11.12 31.30
C ALA A 32 14.62 11.03 29.81
N ALA A 33 15.63 11.04 28.93
CA ALA A 33 15.42 10.89 27.49
C ALA A 33 15.02 9.46 27.12
N VAL A 34 15.60 8.45 27.78
CA VAL A 34 15.22 7.03 27.61
C VAL A 34 13.75 6.82 27.99
N GLN A 35 13.33 7.32 29.15
CA GLN A 35 11.91 7.26 29.57
C GLN A 35 10.98 7.99 28.60
N ALA A 36 11.39 9.17 28.10
CA ALA A 36 10.62 9.90 27.11
C ALA A 36 10.48 9.13 25.79
N ILE A 37 11.52 8.43 25.34
CA ILE A 37 11.50 7.59 24.14
C ILE A 37 10.53 6.41 24.32
N GLU A 38 10.50 5.76 25.48
CA GLU A 38 9.55 4.69 25.77
C GLU A 38 8.09 5.17 25.71
N ILE A 39 7.81 6.33 26.31
CA ILE A 39 6.48 6.95 26.26
C ILE A 39 6.14 7.29 24.79
N ALA A 40 7.07 7.87 24.04
CA ALA A 40 6.87 8.20 22.63
C ALA A 40 6.61 6.96 21.76
N LYS A 41 7.29 5.82 22.02
CA LYS A 41 7.03 4.54 21.35
C LYS A 41 5.59 4.09 21.59
N ARG A 42 5.10 4.12 22.84
CA ARG A 42 3.72 3.76 23.17
C ARG A 42 2.72 4.69 22.47
N LEU A 43 2.97 6.00 22.48
CA LEU A 43 2.10 6.98 21.80
C LEU A 43 2.04 6.74 20.28
N ARG A 44 3.16 6.39 19.65
CA ARG A 44 3.20 6.04 18.21
C ARG A 44 2.50 4.72 17.87
N GLN A 45 2.48 3.76 18.80
CA GLN A 45 1.77 2.49 18.62
C GLN A 45 0.25 2.62 18.74
N THR A 46 -0.25 3.73 19.30
CA THR A 46 -1.70 3.97 19.33
C THR A 46 -2.25 4.13 17.91
N LYS A 47 -3.49 3.67 17.68
CA LYS A 47 -4.19 3.78 16.38
C LYS A 47 -4.24 5.21 15.83
N HIS A 48 -4.21 6.20 16.73
CA HIS A 48 -4.30 7.62 16.40
C HIS A 48 -2.92 8.30 16.26
N GLY A 49 -1.82 7.60 16.60
CA GLY A 49 -0.47 8.15 16.55
C GLY A 49 -0.06 8.64 15.15
N MET A 50 -0.61 8.02 14.10
CA MET A 50 -0.31 8.40 12.71
C MET A 50 -0.96 9.73 12.28
N TYR A 51 -2.07 10.12 12.91
CA TYR A 51 -2.84 11.33 12.54
C TYR A 51 -2.84 12.42 13.60
N ALA A 52 -2.22 12.20 14.76
CA ALA A 52 -2.20 13.15 15.87
C ALA A 52 -1.70 14.56 15.48
N ALA A 53 -0.90 14.65 14.41
CA ALA A 53 -0.39 15.90 13.87
C ALA A 53 -1.37 16.66 12.96
N ILE A 54 -2.35 16.00 12.35
CA ILE A 54 -3.23 16.61 11.33
C ILE A 54 -4.22 17.61 11.96
N PRO A 55 -4.97 17.28 13.03
CA PRO A 55 -5.96 18.21 13.58
C PRO A 55 -5.32 19.48 14.14
N ILE A 56 -5.92 20.63 13.83
CA ILE A 56 -5.57 21.91 14.44
C ILE A 56 -5.93 21.93 15.93
N ILE A 57 -5.32 22.86 16.66
CA ILE A 57 -5.72 23.16 18.03
C ILE A 57 -6.95 24.08 18.01
N CYS A 58 -7.98 23.68 18.74
CA CYS A 58 -9.21 24.41 18.89
C CYS A 58 -8.97 25.68 19.74
N LYS A 59 -9.46 26.81 19.21
CA LYS A 59 -9.41 28.12 19.87
C LYS A 59 -10.78 28.60 20.38
N ALA A 60 -11.78 27.71 20.39
CA ALA A 60 -13.17 28.01 20.73
C ALA A 60 -13.66 29.26 19.96
N GLU A 61 -14.14 30.28 20.68
CA GLU A 61 -14.60 31.56 20.12
C GLU A 61 -13.56 32.28 19.25
N HIS A 62 -12.27 32.08 19.53
CA HIS A 62 -11.17 32.72 18.80
C HIS A 62 -10.69 31.88 17.60
N CYS A 63 -11.43 30.85 17.23
CA CYS A 63 -11.13 30.04 16.07
C CYS A 63 -11.47 30.82 14.79
N PRO A 64 -10.60 30.81 13.75
CA PRO A 64 -10.92 31.43 12.45
C PRO A 64 -12.17 30.86 11.78
N TYR A 65 -12.65 29.70 12.26
CA TYR A 65 -13.82 29.00 11.77
C TYR A 65 -15.00 29.01 12.75
N ALA A 66 -14.93 29.81 13.83
CA ALA A 66 -15.90 29.79 14.92
C ALA A 66 -17.34 30.00 14.44
N GLU A 67 -17.56 30.94 13.51
CA GLU A 67 -18.88 31.24 12.93
C GLU A 67 -19.48 30.02 12.20
N SER A 68 -18.65 29.28 11.48
CA SER A 68 -19.03 28.08 10.72
C SER A 68 -18.98 26.77 11.54
N CYS A 69 -18.58 26.82 12.80
CA CYS A 69 -18.33 25.63 13.61
C CYS A 69 -19.57 25.23 14.41
N GLU A 70 -20.20 24.10 14.04
CA GLU A 70 -21.38 23.56 14.73
C GLU A 70 -21.12 23.31 16.22
N LEU A 71 -19.95 22.77 16.59
CA LEU A 71 -19.61 22.54 18.00
C LEU A 71 -19.48 23.84 18.81
N GLN A 72 -19.09 24.94 18.16
CA GLN A 72 -19.04 26.25 18.81
C GLN A 72 -20.47 26.78 19.01
N GLN A 73 -21.34 26.64 18.01
CA GLN A 73 -22.75 27.04 18.10
C GLN A 73 -23.50 26.26 19.19
N LEU A 74 -23.11 25.00 19.43
CA LEU A 74 -23.64 24.14 20.48
C LEU A 74 -22.96 24.34 21.85
N GLY A 75 -21.94 25.21 21.96
CA GLY A 75 -21.22 25.45 23.22
C GLY A 75 -20.34 24.27 23.69
N MET A 76 -19.98 23.35 22.78
CA MET A 76 -19.22 22.13 23.07
C MET A 76 -17.77 22.16 22.53
N ALA A 77 -17.28 23.31 22.07
CA ALA A 77 -15.94 23.40 21.51
C ALA A 77 -14.86 23.37 22.63
N PRO A 78 -13.95 22.38 22.65
CA PRO A 78 -12.95 22.26 23.71
C PRO A 78 -11.77 23.20 23.46
N TYR A 79 -11.50 24.15 24.36
CA TYR A 79 -10.39 25.10 24.22
C TYR A 79 -9.03 24.41 24.42
N LYS A 80 -8.04 24.73 23.58
CA LYS A 80 -6.65 24.19 23.60
C LYS A 80 -6.50 22.70 23.33
N GLU A 81 -7.57 21.99 23.02
CA GLU A 81 -7.52 20.60 22.59
C GLU A 81 -7.49 20.47 21.06
N LYS A 82 -7.24 19.25 20.58
CA LYS A 82 -7.31 18.95 19.15
C LYS A 82 -8.75 19.11 18.67
N CYS A 83 -8.94 19.72 17.50
CA CYS A 83 -10.27 20.04 16.96
C CYS A 83 -11.11 18.76 16.75
N PRO A 84 -12.24 18.58 17.46
CA PRO A 84 -13.04 17.36 17.36
C PRO A 84 -13.68 17.18 15.98
N MET A 85 -14.07 18.27 15.32
CA MET A 85 -14.62 18.23 13.95
C MET A 85 -13.62 17.66 12.95
N GLU A 86 -12.34 18.03 13.08
CA GLU A 86 -11.31 17.48 12.20
C GLU A 86 -10.95 16.05 12.55
N ILE A 87 -10.92 15.70 13.84
CA ILE A 87 -10.72 14.31 14.28
C ILE A 87 -11.79 13.39 13.68
N ALA A 88 -13.06 13.76 13.81
CA ALA A 88 -14.16 12.99 13.24
C ALA A 88 -14.05 12.86 11.71
N ALA A 89 -13.70 13.95 11.03
CA ALA A 89 -13.48 13.94 9.58
C ALA A 89 -12.30 13.03 9.17
N ILE A 90 -11.21 13.04 9.93
CA ILE A 90 -10.03 12.19 9.67
C ILE A 90 -10.40 10.71 9.81
N GLU A 91 -11.10 10.34 10.89
CA GLU A 91 -11.51 8.96 11.13
C GLU A 91 -12.44 8.45 10.03
N ASP A 92 -13.43 9.25 9.65
CA ASP A 92 -14.37 8.93 8.58
C ASP A 92 -13.68 8.82 7.21
N LEU A 93 -12.90 9.83 6.81
CA LEU A 93 -12.17 9.82 5.53
C LEU A 93 -11.19 8.65 5.45
N PHE A 94 -10.44 8.39 6.52
CA PHE A 94 -9.49 7.29 6.55
C PHE A 94 -10.18 5.94 6.37
N ASN A 95 -11.25 5.70 7.13
CA ASN A 95 -12.04 4.47 7.01
C ASN A 95 -12.64 4.31 5.61
N ARG A 96 -13.15 5.40 5.01
CA ARG A 96 -13.68 5.39 3.65
C ARG A 96 -12.63 5.01 2.62
N TYR A 97 -11.45 5.66 2.66
CA TYR A 97 -10.38 5.33 1.73
C TYR A 97 -9.84 3.92 1.91
N CYS A 98 -9.65 3.46 3.15
CA CYS A 98 -9.25 2.09 3.41
C CYS A 98 -10.27 1.07 2.92
N THR A 99 -11.57 1.34 3.10
CA THR A 99 -12.65 0.46 2.64
C THR A 99 -12.73 0.42 1.12
N ASP A 100 -12.75 1.58 0.47
CA ASP A 100 -12.84 1.71 -1.00
C ASP A 100 -11.65 1.02 -1.69
N MET A 101 -10.46 1.17 -1.13
CA MET A 101 -9.24 0.62 -1.71
C MET A 101 -8.91 -0.77 -1.17
N ASN A 102 -9.70 -1.34 -0.26
CA ASN A 102 -9.43 -2.61 0.42
C ASN A 102 -8.01 -2.67 1.05
N ILE A 103 -7.63 -1.61 1.77
CA ILE A 103 -6.36 -1.50 2.50
C ILE A 103 -6.59 -1.92 3.94
N ASN A 104 -5.79 -2.87 4.42
CA ASN A 104 -5.73 -3.21 5.83
C ASN A 104 -4.57 -2.46 6.52
N PRO A 105 -4.84 -1.41 7.31
CA PRO A 105 -3.79 -0.63 7.97
C PRO A 105 -3.05 -1.39 9.09
N GLN A 106 -3.56 -2.55 9.52
CA GLN A 106 -2.87 -3.41 10.47
C GLN A 106 -1.85 -4.36 9.82
N ASP A 107 -1.90 -4.53 8.49
CA ASP A 107 -0.96 -5.39 7.76
C ASP A 107 0.35 -4.63 7.46
N PRO A 108 1.52 -5.08 7.98
CA PRO A 108 2.82 -4.47 7.67
C PRO A 108 3.12 -4.41 6.17
N LYS A 109 2.60 -5.34 5.36
CA LYS A 109 2.83 -5.37 3.90
C LYS A 109 2.11 -4.22 3.18
N GLN A 110 1.08 -3.67 3.79
CA GLN A 110 0.25 -2.58 3.26
C GLN A 110 0.50 -1.26 3.99
N GLN A 111 1.50 -1.19 4.87
CA GLN A 111 1.83 0.00 5.65
C GLN A 111 2.14 1.21 4.77
N VAL A 112 2.84 1.01 3.64
CA VAL A 112 3.12 2.09 2.68
C VAL A 112 1.83 2.65 2.09
N ASP A 113 0.87 1.79 1.76
CA ASP A 113 -0.42 2.20 1.19
C ASP A 113 -1.24 2.95 2.26
N ALA A 114 -1.22 2.48 3.52
CA ALA A 114 -1.85 3.15 4.65
C ALA A 114 -1.24 4.55 4.93
N LEU A 115 0.08 4.72 4.74
CA LEU A 115 0.74 6.01 4.87
C LEU A 115 0.33 6.98 3.76
N MET A 116 0.22 6.50 2.52
CA MET A 116 -0.29 7.31 1.40
C MET A 116 -1.75 7.72 1.63
N VAL A 117 -2.58 6.83 2.17
CA VAL A 117 -3.95 7.18 2.55
C VAL A 117 -3.95 8.26 3.64
N LYS A 118 -3.05 8.19 4.63
CA LYS A 118 -2.89 9.28 5.61
C LYS A 118 -2.59 10.62 4.94
N GLU A 119 -1.73 10.62 3.93
CA GLU A 119 -1.41 11.84 3.18
C GLU A 119 -2.64 12.37 2.41
N LEU A 120 -3.44 11.48 1.81
CA LEU A 120 -4.71 11.87 1.17
C LEU A 120 -5.68 12.52 2.16
N VAL A 121 -5.82 11.95 3.35
CA VAL A 121 -6.68 12.50 4.41
C VAL A 121 -6.18 13.88 4.87
N ASP A 122 -4.87 14.07 4.99
CA ASP A 122 -4.26 15.36 5.35
C ASP A 122 -4.57 16.45 4.30
N LEU A 123 -4.48 16.08 3.02
CA LEU A 123 -4.83 16.96 1.89
C LEU A 123 -6.33 17.31 1.91
N ASP A 124 -7.21 16.34 2.16
CA ASP A 124 -8.66 16.58 2.22
C ASP A 124 -9.08 17.46 3.40
N VAL A 125 -8.52 17.24 4.59
CA VAL A 125 -8.75 18.11 5.74
C VAL A 125 -8.25 19.53 5.46
N SER A 126 -7.11 19.66 4.77
CA SER A 126 -6.58 20.96 4.37
C SER A 126 -7.48 21.65 3.34
N MET A 127 -8.06 20.90 2.40
CA MET A 127 -9.06 21.42 1.47
C MET A 127 -10.35 21.84 2.18
N LEU A 128 -10.80 21.07 3.18
CA LEU A 128 -11.97 21.42 4.01
C LEU A 128 -11.74 22.75 4.76
N ARG A 129 -10.53 23.00 5.26
CA ARG A 129 -10.15 24.29 5.87
C ARG A 129 -10.25 25.44 4.87
N CYS A 130 -9.77 25.23 3.64
CA CYS A 130 -9.87 26.22 2.57
C CYS A 130 -11.35 26.54 2.27
N ASP A 131 -12.19 25.52 2.22
CA ASP A 131 -13.62 25.67 1.93
C ASP A 131 -14.35 26.41 3.04
N LYS A 132 -14.06 26.09 4.30
CA LYS A 132 -14.59 26.84 5.45
C LYS A 132 -14.12 28.30 5.43
N LYS A 133 -12.86 28.55 5.10
CA LYS A 133 -12.34 29.92 5.02
C LYS A 133 -13.02 30.72 3.90
N MET A 134 -13.20 30.08 2.74
CA MET A 134 -13.88 30.69 1.59
C MET A 134 -15.35 30.96 1.89
N ALA A 135 -16.03 30.04 2.58
CA ALA A 135 -17.43 30.20 2.96
C ALA A 135 -17.64 31.39 3.90
N ILE A 136 -16.69 31.69 4.78
CA ILE A 136 -16.75 32.85 5.69
C ILE A 136 -16.49 34.15 4.92
N THR A 137 -15.47 34.18 4.05
CA THR A 137 -15.11 35.40 3.32
C THR A 137 -16.11 35.76 2.21
N ALA A 138 -16.78 34.77 1.61
CA ALA A 138 -17.77 34.91 0.52
C ALA A 138 -17.27 35.59 -0.78
N ASP A 139 -16.11 36.24 -0.78
CA ASP A 139 -15.49 36.90 -1.92
C ASP A 139 -14.31 36.12 -2.51
N PHE A 140 -14.32 35.93 -3.82
CA PHE A 140 -13.23 35.27 -4.57
C PHE A 140 -12.16 36.23 -5.07
N ILE A 141 -12.44 37.53 -5.13
CA ILE A 141 -11.54 38.56 -5.65
C ILE A 141 -11.20 39.50 -4.49
N ILE A 142 -9.90 39.71 -4.27
CA ILE A 142 -9.39 40.67 -3.28
C ILE A 142 -8.73 41.82 -4.04
N GLU A 143 -8.98 43.04 -3.58
CA GLU A 143 -8.25 44.22 -4.04
C GLU A 143 -6.95 44.37 -3.23
N ASN A 144 -5.82 44.04 -3.87
CA ASN A 144 -4.50 44.24 -3.29
C ASN A 144 -3.97 45.63 -3.69
N VAL A 145 -3.50 46.39 -2.71
CA VAL A 145 -2.84 47.69 -2.95
C VAL A 145 -1.41 47.44 -3.43
N VAL A 146 -1.12 47.76 -4.69
CA VAL A 146 0.19 47.52 -5.32
C VAL A 146 1.12 48.71 -5.16
N GLY A 147 0.58 49.91 -4.94
CA GLY A 147 1.37 51.13 -4.72
C GLY A 147 0.50 52.35 -4.44
N MET A 148 1.14 53.47 -4.13
CA MET A 148 0.50 54.78 -4.00
C MET A 148 0.96 55.69 -5.14
N ASN A 149 0.01 56.41 -5.75
CA ASN A 149 0.30 57.48 -6.70
C ASN A 149 0.92 58.70 -6.00
N ALA A 150 1.46 59.63 -6.79
CA ALA A 150 1.99 60.92 -6.29
C ALA A 150 0.93 61.75 -5.53
N ASP A 151 -0.35 61.51 -5.81
CA ASP A 151 -1.50 62.14 -5.15
C ASP A 151 -1.99 61.36 -3.91
N ASN A 152 -1.20 60.41 -3.39
CA ASN A 152 -1.55 59.52 -2.27
C ASN A 152 -2.77 58.61 -2.50
N GLU A 153 -3.25 58.47 -3.73
CA GLU A 153 -4.29 57.50 -4.07
C GLU A 153 -3.71 56.08 -4.19
N ALA A 154 -4.39 55.10 -3.61
CA ALA A 154 -3.97 53.70 -3.66
C ALA A 154 -4.32 53.08 -5.02
N ILE A 155 -3.30 52.58 -5.72
CA ILE A 155 -3.49 51.78 -6.92
C ILE A 155 -3.84 50.35 -6.48
N THR A 156 -5.09 49.95 -6.68
CA THR A 156 -5.54 48.58 -6.39
C THR A 156 -5.44 47.70 -7.63
N ARG A 157 -5.09 46.43 -7.41
CA ARG A 157 -5.19 45.36 -8.40
C ARG A 157 -6.14 44.31 -7.88
N GLN A 158 -7.05 43.88 -8.72
CA GLN A 158 -7.92 42.75 -8.45
C GLN A 158 -7.15 41.45 -8.66
N GLU A 159 -6.97 40.68 -7.59
CA GLU A 159 -6.31 39.37 -7.59
C GLU A 159 -7.24 38.31 -7.01
N LEU A 160 -7.01 37.05 -7.36
CA LEU A 160 -7.77 35.93 -6.81
C LEU A 160 -7.42 35.76 -5.33
N HIS A 161 -8.40 35.36 -4.52
CA HIS A 161 -8.17 35.07 -3.11
C HIS A 161 -7.09 33.97 -2.96
N PRO A 162 -6.02 34.17 -2.16
CA PRO A 162 -4.88 33.23 -2.05
C PRO A 162 -5.28 31.80 -1.64
N VAL A 163 -6.35 31.67 -0.86
CA VAL A 163 -6.96 30.37 -0.49
C VAL A 163 -7.39 29.55 -1.71
N THR A 164 -7.88 30.18 -2.77
CA THR A 164 -8.26 29.47 -4.00
C THR A 164 -7.04 28.86 -4.68
N GLU A 165 -5.97 29.64 -4.83
CA GLU A 165 -4.71 29.13 -5.39
C GLU A 165 -4.09 28.03 -4.53
N TYR A 166 -4.17 28.18 -3.21
CA TYR A 166 -3.69 27.16 -2.28
C TYR A 166 -4.51 25.87 -2.40
N LYS A 167 -5.84 25.97 -2.51
CA LYS A 167 -6.72 24.82 -2.74
C LYS A 167 -6.39 24.10 -4.06
N ASP A 168 -6.05 24.83 -5.11
CA ASP A 168 -5.65 24.22 -6.38
C ASP A 168 -4.31 23.47 -6.27
N LYS A 169 -3.33 24.01 -5.53
CA LYS A 169 -2.08 23.29 -5.22
C LYS A 169 -2.34 22.00 -4.45
N LEU A 170 -3.22 22.04 -3.43
CA LEU A 170 -3.62 20.86 -2.68
C LEU A 170 -4.33 19.82 -3.56
N ARG A 171 -5.21 20.25 -4.47
CA ARG A 171 -5.90 19.37 -5.40
C ARG A 171 -4.92 18.68 -6.36
N ALA A 172 -3.94 19.41 -6.88
CA ALA A 172 -2.89 18.85 -7.73
C ALA A 172 -2.05 17.79 -6.98
N GLN A 173 -1.70 18.06 -5.72
CA GLN A 173 -1.04 17.08 -4.86
C GLN A 173 -1.90 15.85 -4.61
N LYS A 174 -3.21 16.02 -4.34
CA LYS A 174 -4.14 14.91 -4.16
C LYS A 174 -4.18 13.97 -5.36
N TYR A 175 -4.28 14.52 -6.57
CA TYR A 175 -4.24 13.71 -7.79
C TYR A 175 -2.91 12.99 -7.97
N LYS A 176 -1.79 13.65 -7.65
CA LYS A 176 -0.48 13.01 -7.67
C LYS A 176 -0.40 11.82 -6.71
N THR A 177 -0.88 11.99 -5.47
CA THR A 177 -0.88 10.92 -4.46
C THR A 177 -1.79 9.76 -4.85
N LEU A 178 -2.98 10.03 -5.41
CA LEU A 178 -3.87 8.99 -5.95
C LEU A 178 -3.23 8.21 -7.10
N ASN A 179 -2.54 8.90 -8.01
CA ASN A 179 -1.81 8.25 -9.10
C ASN A 179 -0.66 7.38 -8.60
N LEU A 180 0.09 7.86 -7.60
CA LEU A 180 1.17 7.09 -6.97
C LEU A 180 0.63 5.84 -6.28
N LEU A 181 -0.48 5.94 -5.55
CA LEU A 181 -1.11 4.82 -4.88
C LEU A 181 -1.57 3.74 -5.89
N ASN A 182 -2.12 4.16 -7.03
CA ASN A 182 -2.48 3.23 -8.09
C ASN A 182 -1.25 2.60 -8.76
N SER A 183 -0.15 3.35 -8.91
CA SER A 183 1.11 2.82 -9.45
C SER A 183 1.71 1.78 -8.52
N THR A 184 1.85 2.07 -7.22
CA THR A 184 2.46 1.13 -6.27
C THR A 184 1.70 -0.19 -6.20
N ARG A 185 0.38 -0.15 -6.37
CA ARG A 185 -0.47 -1.34 -6.45
C ARG A 185 -0.25 -2.13 -7.73
N LYS A 186 -0.23 -1.46 -8.88
CA LYS A 186 0.12 -2.09 -10.17
C LYS A 186 1.51 -2.70 -10.14
N ASP A 187 2.47 -2.07 -9.46
CA ASP A 187 3.83 -2.58 -9.33
C ASP A 187 3.88 -3.81 -8.42
N LYS A 188 3.09 -3.81 -7.33
CA LYS A 188 2.90 -5.00 -6.46
C LYS A 188 2.18 -6.16 -7.18
N GLU A 189 1.23 -5.85 -8.06
CA GLU A 189 0.52 -6.84 -8.87
C GLU A 189 1.39 -7.35 -10.03
N GLY A 190 2.12 -6.48 -10.74
CA GLY A 190 3.04 -6.83 -11.81
C GLY A 190 4.28 -7.59 -11.31
N SER A 191 4.65 -7.41 -10.04
CA SER A 191 5.64 -8.23 -9.34
C SER A 191 5.15 -9.66 -9.09
N LYS A 192 3.83 -9.88 -8.99
CA LYS A 192 3.24 -11.23 -8.98
C LYS A 192 3.18 -11.75 -10.43
N VAL A 193 4.27 -12.37 -10.87
CA VAL A 193 4.32 -13.25 -12.06
C VAL A 193 4.28 -12.49 -13.39
N HIS A 194 5.34 -11.74 -13.68
CA HIS A 194 6.01 -11.99 -14.96
C HIS A 194 7.13 -12.99 -14.69
N VAL A 195 6.77 -14.27 -14.54
CA VAL A 195 7.67 -15.33 -15.00
C VAL A 195 7.71 -15.12 -16.52
N VAL A 196 8.61 -14.25 -16.95
CA VAL A 196 9.11 -14.26 -18.31
C VAL A 196 9.73 -15.65 -18.43
N HIS A 197 8.93 -16.64 -18.80
CA HIS A 197 9.48 -17.88 -19.33
C HIS A 197 10.27 -17.41 -20.54
N ASP A 198 11.59 -17.32 -20.37
CA ASP A 198 12.50 -17.11 -21.46
C ASP A 198 12.07 -18.09 -22.57
N PRO A 199 11.79 -17.63 -23.79
CA PRO A 199 11.44 -18.51 -24.91
C PRO A 199 12.41 -19.71 -25.01
N SER A 200 13.65 -19.51 -24.58
CA SER A 200 14.70 -20.52 -24.49
C SER A 200 14.42 -21.62 -23.45
N GLU A 201 13.93 -21.27 -22.26
CA GLU A 201 13.57 -22.27 -21.22
C GLU A 201 12.35 -23.09 -21.63
N ARG A 202 11.34 -22.45 -22.25
CA ARG A 202 10.17 -23.16 -22.76
C ARG A 202 10.53 -24.07 -23.93
N ALA A 203 11.41 -23.62 -24.83
CA ALA A 203 11.94 -24.46 -25.91
C ALA A 203 12.75 -25.65 -25.36
N ALA A 204 13.57 -25.42 -24.32
CA ALA A 204 14.33 -26.48 -23.67
C ALA A 204 13.44 -27.53 -22.99
N GLN A 205 12.34 -27.10 -22.35
CA GLN A 205 11.35 -28.02 -21.77
C GLN A 205 10.63 -28.83 -22.85
N MET A 206 10.24 -28.20 -23.96
CA MET A 206 9.58 -28.89 -25.07
C MET A 206 10.52 -29.92 -25.74
N LEU A 207 11.81 -29.57 -25.89
CA LEU A 207 12.83 -30.51 -26.38
C LEU A 207 13.07 -31.67 -25.43
N LYS A 208 13.01 -31.42 -24.11
CA LYS A 208 13.12 -32.47 -23.10
C LYS A 208 11.94 -33.44 -23.19
N ILE A 209 10.72 -32.92 -23.24
CA ILE A 209 9.50 -33.73 -23.42
C ILE A 209 9.58 -34.56 -24.72
N GLN A 210 10.05 -33.97 -25.82
CA GLN A 210 10.20 -34.68 -27.09
C GLN A 210 11.24 -35.81 -27.02
N LYS A 211 12.35 -35.60 -26.29
CA LYS A 211 13.35 -36.66 -26.07
C LYS A 211 12.78 -37.77 -25.19
N ASP A 212 12.06 -37.41 -24.13
CA ASP A 212 11.46 -38.38 -23.21
C ASP A 212 10.41 -39.23 -23.93
N MET A 213 9.60 -38.65 -24.82
CA MET A 213 8.66 -39.41 -25.67
C MET A 213 9.38 -40.40 -26.60
N LYS A 214 10.45 -39.97 -27.27
CA LYS A 214 11.22 -40.87 -28.16
C LYS A 214 11.83 -42.06 -27.41
N ILE A 215 12.27 -41.86 -26.17
CA ILE A 215 12.80 -42.92 -25.34
C ILE A 215 11.70 -43.92 -24.97
N LEU A 216 10.48 -43.44 -24.68
CA LEU A 216 9.34 -44.31 -24.41
C LEU A 216 8.95 -45.12 -25.65
N ASP A 217 8.86 -44.49 -26.82
CA ASP A 217 8.54 -45.19 -28.08
C ASP A 217 9.56 -46.31 -28.37
N GLN A 218 10.85 -46.05 -28.18
CA GLN A 218 11.91 -47.06 -28.35
C GLN A 218 11.77 -48.22 -27.37
N ASN A 219 11.45 -47.91 -26.10
CA ASN A 219 11.25 -48.95 -25.10
C ASN A 219 10.00 -49.82 -25.40
N GLU A 220 8.96 -49.23 -25.99
CA GLU A 220 7.77 -49.95 -26.42
C GLU A 220 8.10 -50.88 -27.60
N GLU A 221 8.81 -50.39 -28.63
CA GLU A 221 9.26 -51.19 -29.76
C GLU A 221 10.17 -52.36 -29.31
N ASP A 222 11.11 -52.11 -28.39
CA ASP A 222 11.99 -53.12 -27.84
C ASP A 222 11.22 -54.17 -27.02
N ALA A 223 10.21 -53.74 -26.25
CA ALA A 223 9.34 -54.62 -25.49
C ALA A 223 8.46 -55.50 -26.40
N GLU A 224 7.92 -54.94 -27.49
CA GLU A 224 7.18 -55.68 -28.50
C GLU A 224 8.06 -56.72 -29.19
N GLN A 225 9.26 -56.33 -29.63
CA GLN A 225 10.21 -57.27 -30.23
C GLN A 225 10.59 -58.40 -29.28
N ALA A 226 10.85 -58.09 -28.00
CA ALA A 226 11.11 -59.10 -26.98
C ALA A 226 9.91 -60.04 -26.76
N TYR A 227 8.68 -59.51 -26.83
CA TYR A 227 7.46 -60.33 -26.76
C TYR A 227 7.33 -61.26 -27.96
N TYR A 228 7.49 -60.75 -29.19
CA TYR A 228 7.42 -61.56 -30.40
C TYR A 228 8.55 -62.59 -30.47
N ASP A 229 9.76 -62.25 -30.06
CA ASP A 229 10.89 -63.18 -29.96
C ASP A 229 10.63 -64.28 -28.92
N LYS A 230 10.02 -63.94 -27.79
CA LYS A 230 9.61 -64.91 -26.76
C LYS A 230 8.53 -65.85 -27.30
N MET A 231 7.53 -65.32 -28.02
CA MET A 231 6.47 -66.11 -28.68
C MET A 231 7.04 -67.02 -29.77
N LYS A 232 8.05 -66.55 -30.52
CA LYS A 232 8.73 -67.35 -31.56
C LYS A 232 9.60 -68.46 -30.97
N ARG A 233 10.25 -68.22 -29.82
CA ARG A 233 11.00 -69.24 -29.07
C ARG A 233 10.10 -70.29 -28.39
N LEU A 234 8.86 -69.93 -28.08
CA LEU A 234 7.81 -70.85 -27.60
C LEU A 234 7.16 -71.67 -28.72
N GLY A 235 7.70 -71.64 -29.94
CA GLY A 235 7.26 -72.41 -31.10
C GLY A 235 7.29 -73.92 -30.87
N ASN A 236 6.21 -74.43 -30.27
CA ASN A 236 5.52 -75.72 -30.41
C ASN A 236 4.88 -76.27 -29.10
N ASP A 237 5.01 -75.60 -27.94
CA ASP A 237 4.45 -76.10 -26.66
C ASP A 237 3.75 -75.02 -25.80
N ALA A 238 3.14 -74.01 -26.42
CA ALA A 238 2.29 -73.06 -25.68
C ALA A 238 0.84 -73.60 -25.60
N PRO A 239 0.25 -73.76 -24.39
CA PRO A 239 -1.15 -74.14 -24.27
C PRO A 239 -2.01 -73.00 -24.81
N VAL A 240 -2.85 -73.32 -25.80
CA VAL A 240 -3.91 -72.44 -26.26
C VAL A 240 -4.85 -72.21 -25.08
N ILE A 241 -4.86 -71.00 -24.52
CA ILE A 241 -5.89 -70.60 -23.56
C ILE A 241 -7.13 -70.27 -24.40
N GLU A 242 -8.05 -71.23 -24.50
CA GLU A 242 -9.39 -70.97 -25.03
C GLU A 242 -10.10 -70.02 -24.06
N VAL A 243 -10.21 -68.75 -24.45
CA VAL A 243 -11.07 -67.80 -23.77
C VAL A 243 -12.47 -67.97 -24.33
N GLU A 244 -13.37 -68.58 -23.55
CA GLU A 244 -14.78 -68.63 -23.90
C GLU A 244 -15.32 -67.18 -24.02
N PRO A 245 -16.08 -66.86 -25.09
CA PRO A 245 -16.68 -65.55 -25.22
C PRO A 245 -17.68 -65.33 -24.09
N ILE A 246 -17.53 -64.21 -23.37
CA ILE A 246 -18.50 -63.77 -22.36
C ILE A 246 -19.82 -63.52 -23.08
N LEU A 247 -20.79 -64.43 -22.89
CA LEU A 247 -22.16 -64.20 -23.34
C LEU A 247 -22.73 -63.03 -22.53
N PRO A 248 -23.37 -62.03 -23.19
CA PRO A 248 -24.08 -60.99 -22.46
C PRO A 248 -25.24 -61.63 -21.70
N ASN A 249 -25.25 -61.47 -20.38
CA ASN A 249 -26.37 -61.86 -19.54
C ASN A 249 -27.60 -61.02 -19.93
N GLU A 250 -28.72 -61.69 -20.22
CA GLU A 250 -30.08 -61.11 -20.21
C GLU A 250 -30.53 -60.80 -18.77
#